data_AF-A0A9N8ZLY8-F1
#
_entry.id   AF-A0A9N8ZLY8-F1
#
_cell.length_a   1.000
_cell.length_b   1.000
_cell.length_c   1.000
_cell.angle_alpha   90.00
_cell.angle_beta   90.00
_cell.angle_gamma   90.00
#
_symmetry.space_group_name_H-M   'P 1'
#
loop_
_entity.id
_entity.type
_entity.pdbx_description
1 polymer ?
#
loop_
_entity_poly.entity_id
_entity_poly.type
_entity_poly.pdbx_seq_one_letter_code
_entity_poly.pdbx_strand_id
1 'polypeptide(L)'
;MSFGLNNTFPRLIRPTIHSFRWTPNIKSRVGHASGFHATKHLADGSTFIKGSVNDAVTLPPRDKVLGSYHWDFERLLSVSLIPLTIASVVKGAHPITDLFFGIIIPIHCHIGFDAVITDYLPARRMPVINKISTWGLRLATLTVLYGCYEFNTNDVGLVELVKKTWHA
;
A
#
# COMPACT_ATOMS: atom_id res chain seq x y z
N MET A 1 -109.97 -39.19 16.31
CA MET A 1 -110.79 -39.49 15.11
C MET A 1 -110.50 -38.43 14.05
N SER A 2 -110.20 -38.87 12.82
CA SER A 2 -110.19 -38.13 11.54
C SER A 2 -109.13 -37.03 11.30
N PHE A 3 -108.10 -37.28 10.48
CA PHE A 3 -107.99 -37.11 9.00
C PHE A 3 -107.84 -35.63 8.60
N GLY A 4 -106.68 -35.19 8.10
CA GLY A 4 -106.28 -35.20 6.67
C GLY A 4 -106.31 -33.74 6.17
N LEU A 5 -105.44 -33.18 5.34
CA LEU A 5 -104.82 -33.63 4.10
C LEU A 5 -103.68 -32.67 3.70
N ASN A 6 -102.76 -33.19 2.88
CA ASN A 6 -101.63 -32.53 2.23
C ASN A 6 -102.06 -31.50 1.15
N ASN A 7 -101.09 -30.68 0.69
CA ASN A 7 -100.79 -30.26 -0.72
C ASN A 7 -100.40 -28.76 -0.83
N THR A 8 -99.13 -28.39 -1.00
CA THR A 8 -98.27 -28.27 -2.22
C THR A 8 -98.31 -26.91 -2.96
N PHE A 9 -97.14 -26.22 -2.94
CA PHE A 9 -96.53 -25.24 -3.88
C PHE A 9 -97.17 -23.85 -4.12
N PRO A 10 -96.44 -22.81 -4.63
CA PRO A 10 -95.00 -22.67 -4.91
C PRO A 10 -94.31 -21.41 -4.31
N ARG A 11 -92.97 -21.40 -4.37
CA ARG A 11 -92.04 -20.32 -4.03
C ARG A 11 -92.11 -19.17 -5.04
N LEU A 12 -92.22 -17.93 -4.58
CA LEU A 12 -91.87 -16.74 -5.35
C LEU A 12 -90.42 -16.34 -5.07
N ILE A 13 -89.62 -16.40 -6.13
CA ILE A 13 -88.23 -15.96 -6.20
C ILE A 13 -88.20 -14.44 -6.07
N ARG A 14 -87.57 -13.92 -5.01
CA ARG A 14 -87.24 -12.50 -4.86
C ARG A 14 -85.80 -12.30 -5.34
N PRO A 15 -85.51 -11.39 -6.29
CA PRO A 15 -84.14 -11.16 -6.72
C PRO A 15 -83.41 -10.35 -5.64
N THR A 16 -82.33 -10.91 -5.10
CA THR A 16 -81.40 -10.20 -4.22
C THR A 16 -80.52 -9.31 -5.10
N ILE A 17 -80.78 -8.00 -5.10
CA ILE A 17 -79.88 -7.01 -5.69
C ILE A 17 -78.65 -6.91 -4.79
N HIS A 18 -77.52 -7.47 -5.21
CA HIS A 18 -76.23 -7.17 -4.58
C HIS A 18 -75.79 -5.77 -5.00
N SER A 19 -75.98 -4.79 -4.11
CA SER A 19 -75.35 -3.48 -4.26
C SER A 19 -73.87 -3.59 -3.96
N PHE A 20 -73.04 -3.53 -5.01
CA PHE A 20 -71.60 -3.45 -4.87
C PHE A 20 -71.22 -2.02 -4.47
N ARG A 21 -71.04 -1.79 -3.15
CA ARG A 21 -70.65 -0.50 -2.59
C ARG A 21 -69.12 -0.44 -2.46
N TRP A 22 -68.47 0.24 -3.40
CA TRP A 22 -67.05 0.59 -3.32
C TRP A 22 -66.84 1.56 -2.15
N THR A 23 -66.13 1.14 -1.10
CA THR A 23 -65.55 2.05 -0.10
C THR A 23 -64.05 2.19 -0.42
N PRO A 24 -63.58 3.35 -0.91
CA PRO A 24 -62.15 3.55 -1.08
C PRO A 24 -61.50 3.63 0.31
N ASN A 25 -60.58 2.71 0.58
CA ASN A 25 -59.75 2.74 1.78
C ASN A 25 -58.67 3.82 1.59
N ILE A 26 -59.03 5.07 1.82
CA ILE A 26 -58.08 6.19 1.83
C ILE A 26 -57.35 6.13 3.17
N LYS A 27 -56.24 5.39 3.21
CA LYS A 27 -55.27 5.52 4.30
C LYS A 27 -54.62 6.91 4.19
N SER A 28 -55.04 7.85 5.02
CA SER A 28 -54.31 9.10 5.25
C SER A 28 -52.95 8.76 5.85
N ARG A 29 -51.89 8.84 5.03
CA ARG A 29 -50.51 8.78 5.52
C ARG A 29 -50.21 10.10 6.23
N VAL A 30 -50.44 10.11 7.54
CA VAL A 30 -49.98 11.13 8.46
C VAL A 30 -48.45 11.14 8.47
N GLY A 31 -47.88 12.34 8.28
CA GLY A 31 -46.52 12.69 8.69
C GLY A 31 -45.39 11.94 8.00
N HIS A 32 -44.88 12.49 6.90
CA HIS A 32 -43.46 12.31 6.58
C HIS A 32 -42.67 13.07 7.65
N ALA A 33 -42.40 12.41 8.78
CA ALA A 33 -41.26 12.78 9.58
C ALA A 33 -40.05 12.63 8.64
N SER A 34 -39.53 13.77 8.20
CA SER A 34 -38.21 13.81 7.59
C SER A 34 -37.25 13.38 8.68
N GLY A 35 -37.04 12.07 8.80
CA GLY A 35 -35.96 11.53 9.58
C GLY A 35 -34.71 12.19 9.03
N PHE A 36 -34.07 13.03 9.85
CA PHE A 36 -32.68 13.33 9.60
C PHE A 36 -32.01 11.98 9.40
N HIS A 37 -31.46 11.77 8.21
CA HIS A 37 -30.51 10.71 8.00
C HIS A 37 -29.37 11.01 8.98
N ALA A 38 -29.43 10.42 10.16
CA ALA A 38 -28.23 10.16 10.93
C ALA A 38 -27.39 9.34 9.98
N THR A 39 -26.41 9.98 9.35
CA THR A 39 -25.35 9.30 8.63
C THR A 39 -24.91 8.23 9.60
N LYS A 40 -25.18 6.97 9.28
CA LYS A 40 -24.50 5.90 9.98
C LYS A 40 -23.04 6.29 9.82
N HIS A 41 -22.34 6.49 10.93
CA HIS A 41 -20.90 6.38 10.92
C HIS A 41 -20.68 4.92 10.52
N LEU A 42 -20.74 4.67 9.22
CA LEU A 42 -20.15 3.51 8.62
C LEU A 42 -18.73 3.64 9.12
N ALA A 43 -18.31 2.69 9.94
CA ALA A 43 -16.91 2.36 10.04
C ALA A 43 -16.48 1.83 8.67
N ASP A 44 -16.55 2.69 7.64
CA ASP A 44 -15.47 2.76 6.69
C ASP A 44 -14.22 2.87 7.56
N GLY A 45 -13.23 2.02 7.33
CA GLY A 45 -12.06 1.85 8.21
C GLY A 45 -11.17 3.10 8.33
N SER A 46 -11.71 4.28 8.04
CA SER A 46 -11.14 5.61 7.98
C SER A 46 -11.25 6.40 9.29
N THR A 47 -11.93 5.93 10.32
CA THR A 47 -11.82 6.53 11.67
C THR A 47 -10.75 5.82 12.50
N PHE A 48 -9.47 6.11 12.23
CA PHE A 48 -8.32 5.62 13.01
C PHE A 48 -8.10 6.45 14.30
N ILE A 49 -9.16 7.02 14.89
CA ILE A 49 -9.04 7.72 16.17
C ILE A 49 -9.13 6.67 17.27
N LYS A 50 -7.97 6.17 17.71
CA LYS A 50 -7.85 5.42 18.97
C LYS A 50 -7.80 6.44 20.12
N GLY A 51 -8.96 6.79 20.69
CA GLY A 51 -9.06 7.73 21.82
C GLY A 51 -10.12 8.82 21.62
N SER A 52 -10.10 9.84 22.49
CA SER A 52 -10.84 11.10 22.33
C SER A 52 -10.10 12.08 21.42
N VAL A 53 -10.80 13.08 20.88
CA VAL A 53 -10.20 14.14 20.03
C VAL A 53 -9.15 14.96 20.79
N ASN A 54 -9.22 14.98 22.13
CA ASN A 54 -8.29 15.71 22.99
C ASN A 54 -7.12 14.84 23.50
N ASP A 55 -7.09 13.55 23.16
CA ASP A 55 -6.06 12.65 23.63
C ASP A 55 -4.83 12.76 22.72
N ALA A 56 -3.65 12.90 23.32
CA ALA A 56 -2.41 12.96 22.56
C ALA A 56 -2.18 11.65 21.79
N VAL A 57 -1.81 11.76 20.51
CA VAL A 57 -1.45 10.60 19.69
C VAL A 57 -0.27 9.88 20.35
N THR A 58 -0.47 8.61 20.68
CA THR A 58 0.62 7.76 21.17
C THR A 58 1.56 7.45 20.02
N LEU A 59 2.76 8.04 20.08
CA LEU A 59 3.79 7.79 19.08
C LEU A 59 4.48 6.45 19.38
N PRO A 60 4.84 5.67 18.34
CA PRO A 60 5.74 4.54 18.53
C PRO A 60 7.10 5.04 19.09
N PRO A 61 7.83 4.19 19.81
CA PRO A 61 9.18 4.53 20.28
C PRO A 61 10.05 5.02 19.12
N ARG A 62 10.68 6.19 19.29
CA ARG A 62 11.54 6.77 18.26
C ARG A 62 12.86 5.99 18.20
N ASP A 63 13.11 5.34 17.07
CA ASP A 63 14.41 4.75 16.75
C ASP A 63 15.19 5.67 15.80
N LYS A 64 16.40 6.08 16.21
CA LYS A 64 17.29 6.92 15.38
C LYS A 64 17.95 6.14 14.26
N VAL A 65 18.13 4.83 14.43
CA VAL A 65 18.80 3.95 13.46
C VAL A 65 17.95 3.81 12.20
N LEU A 66 16.61 3.73 12.36
CA LEU A 66 15.68 3.61 11.23
C LEU A 66 15.58 4.85 10.34
N GLY A 67 15.96 6.03 10.84
CA GLY A 67 15.70 7.30 10.16
C GLY A 67 16.93 8.18 10.04
N SER A 68 17.33 8.83 11.15
CA SER A 68 18.35 9.88 11.09
C SER A 68 19.72 9.33 10.70
N TYR A 69 20.16 8.22 11.31
CA TYR A 69 21.49 7.68 11.02
C TYR A 69 21.61 7.10 9.61
N HIS A 70 20.53 6.49 9.10
CA HIS A 70 20.51 6.02 7.73
C HIS A 70 20.66 7.19 6.74
N TRP A 71 19.89 8.26 6.96
CA TRP A 71 19.98 9.47 6.14
C TRP A 71 21.37 10.13 6.22
N ASP A 72 21.92 10.31 7.42
CA ASP A 72 23.26 10.89 7.61
C ASP A 72 24.33 10.05 6.88
N PHE A 73 24.23 8.72 6.96
CA PHE A 73 25.14 7.78 6.30
C PHE A 73 25.08 7.88 4.77
N GLU A 74 23.88 7.96 4.19
CA GLU A 74 23.70 8.19 2.74
C GLU A 74 24.39 9.47 2.27
N ARG A 75 24.24 10.56 3.03
CA ARG A 75 24.84 11.85 2.68
C ARG A 75 26.36 11.80 2.83
N LEU A 76 26.86 11.12 3.86
CA LEU A 76 28.30 10.93 4.04
C LEU A 76 28.92 10.17 2.85
N LEU A 77 28.30 9.07 2.40
CA LEU A 77 28.77 8.32 1.23
C LEU A 77 28.70 9.15 -0.05
N SER A 78 27.63 9.91 -0.23
CA SER A 78 27.45 10.76 -1.42
C SER A 78 28.50 11.88 -1.48
N VAL A 79 28.76 12.52 -0.34
CA VAL A 79 29.74 13.60 -0.23
C VAL A 79 31.17 13.07 -0.35
N SER A 80 31.48 11.87 0.15
CA SER A 80 32.83 11.28 0.06
C SER A 80 33.23 10.89 -1.36
N LEU A 81 32.27 10.57 -2.24
CA LEU A 81 32.54 10.28 -3.64
C LEU A 81 33.06 11.50 -4.42
N ILE A 82 32.72 12.72 -4.02
CA ILE A 82 33.17 13.95 -4.69
C ILE A 82 34.71 14.12 -4.62
N PRO A 83 35.36 14.16 -3.44
CA PRO A 83 36.81 14.25 -3.37
C PRO A 83 37.51 13.00 -3.93
N LEU A 84 36.91 11.81 -3.83
CA LEU A 84 37.48 10.59 -4.41
C LEU A 84 37.55 10.65 -5.94
N THR A 85 36.49 11.12 -6.59
CA THR A 85 36.47 11.32 -8.06
C THR A 85 37.45 12.39 -8.51
N ILE A 86 37.58 13.50 -7.78
CA ILE A 86 38.61 14.50 -8.07
C ILE A 86 40.01 13.90 -7.90
N ALA A 87 40.24 13.14 -6.83
CA ALA A 87 41.53 12.51 -6.55
C ALA A 87 41.95 11.53 -7.66
N SER A 88 41.02 10.71 -8.19
CA SER A 88 41.34 9.77 -9.26
C SER A 88 41.57 10.43 -10.62
N VAL A 89 40.90 11.54 -10.90
CA VAL A 89 41.15 12.32 -12.13
C VAL A 89 42.54 12.97 -12.08
N VAL A 90 42.94 13.54 -10.93
CA VAL A 90 44.23 14.25 -10.80
C VAL A 90 45.41 13.28 -10.67
N LYS A 91 45.30 12.24 -9.85
CA LYS A 91 46.40 11.31 -9.58
C LYS A 91 46.43 10.11 -10.51
N GLY A 92 45.34 9.81 -11.20
CA GLY A 92 45.20 8.60 -11.99
C GLY A 92 44.85 7.37 -11.13
N ALA A 93 45.15 6.18 -11.66
CA ALA A 93 44.82 4.92 -11.00
C ALA A 93 45.75 4.71 -9.81
N HIS A 94 45.18 4.52 -8.62
CA HIS A 94 45.94 4.35 -7.40
C HIS A 94 45.26 3.29 -6.51
N PRO A 95 45.98 2.27 -6.00
CA PRO A 95 45.36 1.14 -5.30
C PRO A 95 44.44 1.53 -4.14
N ILE A 96 44.81 2.56 -3.38
CA ILE A 96 44.00 3.08 -2.28
C ILE A 96 42.70 3.74 -2.76
N THR A 97 42.74 4.55 -3.82
CA THR A 97 41.52 5.18 -4.36
C THR A 97 40.60 4.13 -4.96
N ASP A 98 41.17 3.14 -5.64
CA ASP A 98 40.45 2.04 -6.26
C ASP A 98 39.79 1.13 -5.22
N LEU A 99 40.46 0.90 -4.08
CA LEU A 99 39.86 0.23 -2.91
C LEU A 99 38.66 1.01 -2.37
N PHE A 100 38.80 2.34 -2.19
CA PHE A 100 37.69 3.17 -1.72
C PHE A 100 36.51 3.15 -2.70
N PHE A 101 36.76 3.25 -4.01
CA PHE A 101 35.69 3.12 -5.01
C PHE A 101 35.02 1.76 -4.97
N GLY A 102 35.81 0.68 -4.84
CA GLY A 102 35.31 -0.68 -4.76
C GLY A 102 34.39 -0.95 -3.56
N ILE A 103 34.42 -0.11 -2.53
CA ILE A 103 33.55 -0.23 -1.35
C ILE A 103 32.42 0.81 -1.39
N ILE A 104 32.76 2.09 -1.60
CA ILE A 104 31.83 3.21 -1.45
C ILE A 104 30.80 3.21 -2.58
N ILE A 105 31.19 2.93 -3.83
CA ILE A 105 30.25 2.91 -4.96
C ILE A 105 29.19 1.81 -4.76
N PRO A 106 29.55 0.53 -4.52
CA PRO A 106 28.53 -0.51 -4.35
C PRO A 106 27.58 -0.26 -3.17
N ILE A 107 28.07 0.29 -2.06
CA ILE A 107 27.23 0.62 -0.90
C ILE A 107 26.30 1.80 -1.21
N HIS A 108 26.80 2.87 -1.86
CA HIS A 108 25.97 3.99 -2.29
C HIS A 108 24.85 3.53 -3.25
N CYS A 109 25.19 2.68 -4.22
CA CYS A 109 24.22 2.07 -5.12
C CYS A 109 23.22 1.15 -4.40
N HIS A 110 23.68 0.37 -3.40
CA HIS A 110 22.80 -0.49 -2.60
C HIS A 110 21.68 0.32 -1.94
N ILE A 111 22.03 1.41 -1.26
CA ILE A 111 21.03 2.25 -0.57
C ILE A 111 20.11 2.95 -1.57
N GLY A 112 20.66 3.45 -2.69
CA GLY A 112 19.87 4.04 -3.76
C GLY A 112 18.86 3.07 -4.37
N PHE A 113 19.26 1.82 -4.61
CA PHE A 113 18.35 0.79 -5.11
C PHE A 113 17.36 0.31 -4.06
N ASP A 114 17.73 0.28 -2.78
CA ASP A 114 16.78 -0.04 -1.70
C ASP A 114 15.65 1.00 -1.66
N ALA A 115 15.97 2.29 -1.82
CA ALA A 115 14.96 3.35 -1.94
C ALA A 115 14.04 3.16 -3.17
N VAL A 116 14.59 2.76 -4.32
CA VAL A 116 13.79 2.42 -5.51
C VAL A 116 12.84 1.25 -5.22
N ILE A 117 13.31 0.21 -4.52
CA ILE A 117 12.46 -0.93 -4.15
C ILE A 117 11.35 -0.49 -3.19
N THR A 118 11.64 0.35 -2.19
CA THR A 118 10.62 0.82 -1.24
C THR A 118 9.55 1.66 -1.90
N ASP A 119 9.93 2.50 -2.87
CA ASP A 119 9.00 3.43 -3.53
C ASP A 119 8.11 2.73 -4.56
N TYR A 120 8.69 1.83 -5.36
CA TYR A 120 7.99 1.25 -6.52
C TYR A 120 7.48 -0.18 -6.30
N LEU A 121 8.02 -0.91 -5.33
CA LEU A 121 7.63 -2.29 -5.04
C LEU A 121 7.05 -2.40 -3.63
N PRO A 122 5.87 -1.81 -3.34
CA PRO A 122 5.31 -1.79 -2.00
C PRO A 122 4.94 -3.21 -1.53
N ALA A 123 5.48 -3.61 -0.37
CA ALA A 123 5.26 -4.93 0.22
C ALA A 123 3.77 -5.26 0.46
N ARG A 124 2.93 -4.24 0.69
CA ARG A 124 1.48 -4.42 0.88
C ARG A 124 0.77 -4.97 -0.36
N ARG A 125 1.19 -4.57 -1.56
CA ARG A 125 0.55 -4.98 -2.83
C ARG A 125 1.28 -6.15 -3.48
N MET A 126 2.61 -6.18 -3.39
CA MET A 126 3.46 -7.13 -4.10
C MET A 126 4.50 -7.77 -3.16
N PRO A 127 4.07 -8.57 -2.15
CA PRO A 127 4.97 -9.07 -1.10
C PRO A 127 6.05 -10.03 -1.61
N VAL A 128 5.75 -10.83 -2.64
CA VAL A 128 6.69 -11.81 -3.21
C VAL A 128 7.80 -11.09 -3.98
N ILE A 129 7.42 -10.19 -4.90
CA ILE A 129 8.39 -9.45 -5.73
C ILE A 129 9.24 -8.52 -4.87
N ASN A 130 8.64 -7.85 -3.87
CA ASN A 130 9.39 -7.04 -2.93
C ASN A 130 10.46 -7.89 -2.21
N LYS A 131 10.10 -9.05 -1.63
CA LYS A 131 11.06 -9.93 -0.97
C LYS A 131 12.17 -10.42 -1.90
N ILE A 132 11.82 -10.86 -3.11
CA ILE A 132 12.81 -11.32 -4.10
C ILE A 132 13.75 -10.17 -4.46
N SER A 133 13.23 -8.97 -4.67
CA SER A 133 14.04 -7.81 -5.04
C SER A 133 14.96 -7.37 -3.91
N THR A 134 14.48 -7.33 -2.66
CA THR A 134 15.30 -6.98 -1.49
C THR A 134 16.43 -8.00 -1.26
N TRP A 135 16.14 -9.30 -1.34
CA TRP A 135 17.18 -10.33 -1.19
C TRP A 135 18.12 -10.39 -2.39
N GLY A 136 17.58 -10.23 -3.60
CA GLY A 136 18.35 -10.15 -4.84
C GLY A 136 19.32 -8.97 -4.81
N LEU A 137 18.88 -7.80 -4.33
CA LEU A 137 19.73 -6.63 -4.16
C LEU A 137 20.87 -6.91 -3.17
N ARG A 138 20.59 -7.55 -2.03
CA ARG A 138 21.63 -7.91 -1.05
C ARG A 138 22.67 -8.87 -1.65
N LEU A 139 22.22 -9.90 -2.36
CA LEU A 139 23.10 -10.84 -3.05
C LEU A 139 23.93 -10.14 -4.12
N ALA A 140 23.29 -9.32 -4.96
CA ALA A 140 23.97 -8.54 -5.99
C ALA A 140 25.05 -7.62 -5.38
N THR A 141 24.75 -6.93 -4.28
CA THR A 141 25.74 -6.08 -3.59
C THR A 141 26.92 -6.89 -3.06
N LEU A 142 26.70 -8.06 -2.46
CA LEU A 142 27.79 -8.92 -2.02
C LEU A 142 28.64 -9.42 -3.19
N THR A 143 27.99 -9.83 -4.29
CA THR A 143 28.69 -10.28 -5.50
C THR A 143 29.50 -9.15 -6.13
N VAL A 144 28.95 -7.94 -6.21
CA VAL A 144 29.66 -6.76 -6.74
C VAL A 144 30.82 -6.37 -5.83
N LEU A 145 30.63 -6.35 -4.51
CA LEU A 145 31.73 -6.08 -3.58
C LEU A 145 32.87 -7.10 -3.72
N TYR A 146 32.55 -8.38 -3.84
CA TYR A 146 33.54 -9.42 -4.08
C TYR A 146 34.24 -9.23 -5.44
N GLY A 147 33.49 -8.92 -6.50
CA GLY A 147 34.06 -8.61 -7.81
C GLY A 147 35.00 -7.40 -7.77
N CYS A 148 34.60 -6.31 -7.12
CA CYS A 148 35.45 -5.14 -6.92
C CYS A 148 36.71 -5.46 -6.11
N TYR A 149 36.62 -6.34 -5.10
CA TYR A 149 37.79 -6.82 -4.37
C TYR A 149 38.76 -7.56 -5.30
N GLU A 150 38.27 -8.54 -6.07
CA GLU A 150 39.08 -9.32 -7.02
C GLU A 150 39.71 -8.41 -8.10
N PHE A 151 38.98 -7.43 -8.65
CA PHE A 151 39.52 -6.47 -9.62
C PHE A 151 40.66 -5.62 -9.03
N ASN A 152 40.57 -5.28 -7.74
CA ASN A 152 41.56 -4.44 -7.07
C ASN A 152 42.79 -5.22 -6.59
N THR A 153 42.67 -6.52 -6.31
CA THR A 153 43.78 -7.34 -5.80
C THR A 153 44.46 -8.20 -6.86
N ASN A 154 43.70 -8.76 -7.80
CA ASN A 154 44.17 -9.75 -8.76
C ASN A 154 44.15 -9.25 -10.22
N ASP A 155 43.59 -8.07 -10.48
CA ASP A 155 43.50 -7.48 -11.82
C ASP A 155 44.07 -6.04 -11.84
N VAL A 156 43.86 -5.32 -12.95
CA VAL A 156 44.41 -3.98 -13.22
C VAL A 156 43.87 -2.89 -12.28
N GLY A 157 42.71 -3.08 -11.65
CA GLY A 157 42.04 -2.08 -10.80
C GLY A 157 40.95 -1.28 -11.53
N LEU A 158 40.01 -0.72 -10.75
CA LEU A 158 38.79 -0.10 -11.27
C LEU A 158 39.04 1.15 -12.12
N VAL A 159 39.90 2.07 -11.65
CA VAL A 159 40.13 3.35 -12.35
C VAL A 159 40.91 3.12 -13.64
N GLU A 160 41.87 2.20 -13.60
CA GLU A 160 42.65 1.85 -14.78
C GLU A 160 41.83 1.07 -15.81
N LEU A 161 40.90 0.21 -15.37
CA LEU A 161 39.91 -0.42 -16.25
C LEU A 161 39.08 0.63 -16.99
N VAL A 162 38.56 1.64 -16.28
CA VAL A 162 37.79 2.73 -16.90
C VAL A 162 38.63 3.49 -17.93
N LYS A 163 39.88 3.83 -17.60
CA LYS A 163 40.80 4.50 -18.53
C LYS A 163 41.06 3.68 -19.79
N LYS A 164 41.35 2.39 -19.64
CA LYS A 164 41.58 1.48 -20.78
C LYS A 164 40.34 1.36 -21.66
N THR A 165 39.17 1.25 -21.04
CA THR A 165 37.89 1.13 -21.74
C THR A 165 37.57 2.41 -22.53
N TRP A 166 37.96 3.58 -22.01
CA TRP A 166 37.76 4.86 -22.70
C TRP A 166 38.63 5.04 -23.95
N HIS A 167 39.79 4.37 -23.99
CA HIS A 167 40.72 4.41 -25.12
C HIS A 167 40.67 3.16 -26.01
N ALA A 168 39.69 2.28 -25.77
CA ALA A 168 39.47 1.05 -26.53
C ALA A 168 38.56 1.29 -27.74
#